data_AF-B9MK98-F1
#
_entry.id   AF-B9MK98-F1
#
_cell.length_a   1.000
_cell.length_b   1.000
_cell.length_c   1.000
_cell.angle_alpha   90.00
_cell.angle_beta   90.00
_cell.angle_gamma   90.00
#
_symmetry.space_group_name_H-M   'P 1'
#
loop_
_entity.id
_entity.type
_entity.pdbx_description
1 polymer ?
#
loop_
_entity_poly.entity_id
_entity_poly.type
_entity_poly.pdbx_seq_one_letter_code
_entity_poly.pdbx_strand_id
1 'polypeptide(L)'
;MEGCVIYLNENEIEKLEKKFYEDDFNECLEQLIKMDMIEKDFVKDIAEIVLTEGYDSLSENQRRAFIFCAIKPNSKKECDRCGIEIPWSEMIEAVETGLCGYIVCISFSMTSNKVGKRKYYWSKSYFYFKNH
;
A
#
# COMPACT_ATOMS: atom_id res chain seq x y z
N MET A 1 -23.94 3.77 12.39
CA MET A 1 -22.66 4.26 11.84
C MET A 1 -21.54 3.58 12.61
N GLU A 2 -21.27 2.32 12.29
CA GLU A 2 -20.12 1.60 12.82
C GLU A 2 -19.01 1.73 11.77
N GLY A 3 -18.25 2.82 11.84
CA GLY A 3 -17.28 3.19 10.80
C GLY A 3 -15.87 3.28 11.36
N CYS A 4 -14.99 2.37 10.92
CA CYS A 4 -13.53 2.46 10.90
C CYS A 4 -12.84 3.08 12.15
N VAL A 5 -13.22 2.69 13.37
CA VAL A 5 -12.45 3.07 14.56
C VAL A 5 -11.47 1.96 14.90
N ILE A 6 -10.38 1.91 14.16
CA ILE A 6 -9.22 1.08 14.51
C ILE A 6 -8.13 2.02 14.99
N TYR A 7 -8.07 2.25 16.30
CA TYR A 7 -7.06 3.09 16.95
C TYR A 7 -5.65 2.69 16.47
N LEU A 8 -4.96 3.60 15.79
CA LEU A 8 -3.50 3.60 15.72
C LEU A 8 -3.02 4.43 16.91
N ASN A 9 -1.93 4.03 17.55
CA ASN A 9 -1.32 4.92 18.54
C ASN A 9 -0.70 6.14 17.82
N GLU A 10 -0.59 7.29 18.48
CA GLU A 10 -0.09 8.53 17.86
C GLU A 10 1.29 8.36 17.19
N ASN A 11 2.15 7.50 17.75
CA ASN A 11 3.48 7.21 17.19
C ASN A 11 3.42 6.46 15.86
N GLU A 12 2.42 5.59 15.65
CA GLU A 12 2.23 4.87 14.39
C GLU A 12 1.70 5.81 13.30
N ILE A 13 0.84 6.76 13.67
CA ILE A 13 0.34 7.79 12.75
C ILE A 13 1.51 8.66 12.28
N GLU A 14 2.33 9.18 13.20
CA GLU A 14 3.46 10.04 12.85
C GLU A 14 4.47 9.32 11.93
N LYS A 15 4.75 8.03 12.17
CA LYS A 15 5.60 7.23 11.29
C LYS A 15 5.00 7.06 9.91
N LEU A 16 3.70 6.80 9.83
CA LEU A 16 3.00 6.62 8.56
C LEU A 16 2.94 7.93 7.76
N GLU A 17 2.69 9.06 8.43
CA GLU A 17 2.68 10.39 7.81
C GLU A 17 4.03 10.72 7.17
N LYS A 18 5.15 10.34 7.80
CA LYS A 18 6.48 10.49 7.21
C LYS A 18 6.65 9.72 5.90
N LYS A 19 6.02 8.54 5.78
CA LYS A 19 6.08 7.73 4.56
C LYS A 19 5.31 8.33 3.39
N PHE A 20 4.36 9.23 3.63
CA PHE A 20 3.61 9.88 2.54
C PHE A 20 4.47 10.83 1.69
N TYR A 21 5.68 11.15 2.15
CA TYR A 21 6.65 11.97 1.44
C TYR A 21 7.70 11.14 0.67
N GLU A 22 7.58 9.82 0.66
CA GLU A 22 8.41 8.94 -0.17
C GLU A 22 7.96 9.02 -1.64
N ASP A 23 8.90 8.94 -2.58
CA ASP A 23 8.66 9.15 -4.01
C ASP A 23 7.58 8.20 -4.59
N ASP A 24 7.53 6.96 -4.09
CA ASP A 24 6.62 5.90 -4.58
C ASP A 24 5.18 6.04 -4.04
N PHE A 25 4.93 6.92 -3.06
CA PHE A 25 3.63 7.01 -2.40
C PHE A 25 2.52 7.44 -3.37
N ASN A 26 2.76 8.47 -4.17
CA ASN A 26 1.76 8.99 -5.11
C ASN A 26 1.37 7.95 -6.16
N GLU A 27 2.34 7.19 -6.68
CA GLU A 27 2.07 6.11 -7.62
C GLU A 27 1.21 5.02 -6.99
N CYS A 28 1.53 4.61 -5.75
CA CYS A 28 0.69 3.68 -5.00
C CYS A 28 -0.73 4.21 -4.81
N LEU A 29 -0.88 5.48 -4.41
CA LEU A 29 -2.18 6.10 -4.15
C LEU A 29 -3.03 6.20 -5.42
N GLU A 30 -2.43 6.56 -6.56
CA GLU A 30 -3.09 6.53 -7.86
C GLU A 30 -3.61 5.14 -8.22
N GLN A 31 -2.81 4.10 -7.96
CA GLN A 31 -3.21 2.72 -8.24
C GLN A 31 -4.38 2.29 -7.34
N LEU A 32 -4.38 2.67 -6.05
CA LEU A 32 -5.50 2.40 -5.14
C LEU A 32 -6.83 3.00 -5.64
N ILE A 33 -6.78 4.23 -6.16
CA ILE A 33 -7.95 4.89 -6.77
C ILE A 33 -8.38 4.16 -8.05
N LYS A 34 -7.44 3.89 -8.97
CA LYS A 34 -7.71 3.23 -10.25
C LYS A 34 -8.26 1.81 -10.10
N MET A 35 -7.81 1.08 -9.08
CA MET A 35 -8.25 -0.28 -8.76
C MET A 35 -9.52 -0.35 -7.92
N ASP A 36 -10.12 0.80 -7.57
CA ASP A 36 -11.31 0.91 -6.73
C ASP A 36 -11.15 0.24 -5.35
N MET A 37 -9.95 0.31 -4.78
CA MET A 37 -9.62 -0.30 -3.47
C MET A 37 -10.02 0.56 -2.26
N ILE A 38 -10.49 1.78 -2.50
CA ILE A 38 -10.99 2.69 -1.46
C ILE A 38 -12.52 2.59 -1.46
N GLU A 39 -13.11 2.00 -0.42
CA GLU A 39 -14.55 1.68 -0.39
C GLU A 39 -15.48 2.90 -0.39
N LYS A 40 -15.03 4.04 0.15
CA LYS A 40 -15.88 5.22 0.38
C LYS A 40 -15.56 6.30 -0.63
N ASP A 41 -16.56 6.72 -1.41
CA ASP A 41 -16.37 7.71 -2.48
C ASP A 41 -15.80 9.05 -1.97
N PHE A 42 -16.30 9.58 -0.85
CA PHE A 42 -15.74 10.81 -0.28
C PHE A 42 -14.27 10.69 0.13
N VAL A 43 -13.78 9.46 0.39
CA VAL A 43 -12.37 9.21 0.71
C VAL A 43 -11.53 9.14 -0.56
N LYS A 44 -12.10 8.71 -1.69
CA LYS A 44 -11.46 8.83 -3.01
C LYS A 44 -11.24 10.31 -3.37
N ASP A 45 -12.25 11.15 -3.15
CA ASP A 45 -12.12 12.60 -3.36
C ASP A 45 -10.98 13.19 -2.51
N ILE A 46 -10.87 12.77 -1.24
CA ILE A 46 -9.75 13.17 -0.36
C ILE A 46 -8.41 12.65 -0.91
N ALA A 47 -8.35 11.43 -1.41
CA ALA A 47 -7.15 10.87 -2.01
C ALA A 47 -6.71 11.63 -3.28
N GLU A 48 -7.65 12.08 -4.11
CA GLU A 48 -7.36 12.95 -5.25
C GLU A 48 -6.82 14.32 -4.81
N ILE A 49 -7.34 14.88 -3.71
CA ILE A 49 -6.77 16.11 -3.11
C ILE A 49 -5.32 15.87 -2.68
N VAL A 50 -5.02 14.73 -2.06
CA VAL A 50 -3.63 14.40 -1.66
C VAL A 50 -2.69 14.33 -2.87
N LEU A 51 -3.14 13.77 -3.99
CA LEU A 51 -2.35 13.70 -5.22
C LEU A 51 -2.09 15.06 -5.87
N THR A 52 -3.01 16.00 -5.71
CA THR A 52 -2.98 17.30 -6.41
C THR A 52 -2.41 18.42 -5.55
N GLU A 53 -2.74 18.44 -4.25
CA GLU A 53 -2.41 19.51 -3.30
C GLU A 53 -1.46 19.05 -2.18
N GLY A 54 -1.23 17.74 -2.07
CA GLY A 54 -0.40 17.13 -1.02
C GLY A 54 -1.17 16.79 0.26
N TYR A 55 -0.60 15.90 1.07
CA TYR A 55 -1.21 15.48 2.34
C TYR A 55 -1.46 16.63 3.31
N ASP A 56 -0.60 17.65 3.28
CA ASP A 56 -0.65 18.75 4.23
C ASP A 56 -1.83 19.71 4.04
N SER A 57 -2.46 19.72 2.85
CA SER A 57 -3.64 20.53 2.56
C SER A 57 -4.90 20.04 3.29
N LEU A 58 -4.89 18.78 3.76
CA LEU A 58 -6.04 18.17 4.41
C LEU A 58 -6.30 18.73 5.80
N SER A 59 -7.58 18.98 6.10
CA SER A 59 -8.05 19.21 7.46
C SER A 59 -7.85 17.98 8.34
N GLU A 60 -7.82 18.18 9.66
CA GLU A 60 -7.61 17.08 10.62
C GLU A 60 -8.62 15.93 10.46
N ASN A 61 -9.88 16.23 10.18
CA ASN A 61 -10.90 15.21 9.94
C ASN A 61 -10.67 14.45 8.63
N GLN A 62 -10.24 15.14 7.57
CA GLN A 62 -9.88 14.52 6.29
C GLN A 62 -8.64 13.64 6.44
N ARG A 63 -7.61 14.09 7.17
CA ARG A 63 -6.41 13.30 7.48
C ARG A 63 -6.77 11.98 8.16
N ARG A 64 -7.65 12.04 9.18
CA ARG A 64 -8.14 10.83 9.86
C ARG A 64 -8.91 9.92 8.90
N ALA A 65 -9.84 10.48 8.11
CA ALA A 65 -10.60 9.70 7.14
C ALA A 65 -9.68 9.01 6.13
N PHE A 66 -8.69 9.74 5.60
CA PHE A 66 -7.69 9.23 4.67
C PHE A 66 -6.89 8.08 5.27
N ILE A 67 -6.30 8.27 6.45
CA ILE A 67 -5.50 7.25 7.12
C ILE A 67 -6.35 6.00 7.41
N PHE A 68 -7.51 6.16 8.04
CA PHE A 68 -8.28 5.01 8.54
C PHE A 68 -9.12 4.31 7.48
N CYS A 69 -9.50 5.00 6.40
CA CYS A 69 -10.39 4.44 5.38
C CYS A 69 -9.71 4.18 4.03
N ALA A 70 -8.60 4.85 3.70
CA ALA A 70 -7.85 4.56 2.47
C ALA A 70 -6.56 3.81 2.76
N ILE A 71 -5.70 4.33 3.65
CA ILE A 71 -4.35 3.80 3.81
C ILE A 71 -4.33 2.53 4.65
N LYS A 72 -4.90 2.55 5.86
CA LYS A 72 -4.81 1.42 6.80
C LYS A 72 -5.38 0.10 6.24
N PRO A 73 -6.53 0.08 5.52
CA PRO A 73 -7.02 -1.16 4.91
C PRO A 73 -6.16 -1.65 3.74
N ASN A 74 -5.45 -0.73 3.09
CA ASN A 74 -4.67 -0.98 1.87
C ASN A 74 -3.16 -0.79 2.11
N SER A 75 -2.69 -1.04 3.33
CA SER A 75 -1.27 -1.00 3.64
C SER A 75 -0.88 -2.14 4.55
N LYS A 76 0.37 -2.57 4.38
CA LYS A 76 0.99 -3.59 5.20
C LYS A 76 2.37 -3.09 5.60
N LYS A 77 2.62 -3.13 6.91
CA LYS A 77 3.82 -2.54 7.48
C LYS A 77 5.07 -3.35 7.14
N GLU A 78 5.01 -4.66 7.33
CA GLU A 78 6.15 -5.57 7.22
C GLU A 78 5.74 -6.84 6.47
N CYS A 79 6.70 -7.43 5.76
CA CYS A 79 6.52 -8.71 5.08
C CYS A 79 6.34 -9.83 6.11
N ASP A 80 5.30 -10.66 5.95
CA ASP A 80 4.97 -11.76 6.87
C ASP A 80 6.09 -12.81 6.99
N ARG A 81 7.01 -12.83 6.02
CA ARG A 81 8.04 -13.85 5.91
C ARG A 81 9.41 -13.40 6.39
N CYS A 82 9.87 -12.23 5.96
CA CYS A 82 11.20 -11.73 6.31
C CYS A 82 11.17 -10.62 7.36
N GLY A 83 10.00 -10.07 7.70
CA GLY A 83 9.85 -8.96 8.64
C GLY A 83 10.41 -7.62 8.15
N ILE A 84 10.81 -7.53 6.88
CA ILE A 84 11.30 -6.29 6.28
C ILE A 84 10.10 -5.38 6.00
N GLU A 85 10.28 -4.08 6.23
CA GLU A 85 9.29 -3.07 5.90
C GLU A 85 8.96 -3.05 4.41
N ILE A 86 7.68 -2.97 4.09
CA ILE A 86 7.22 -2.96 2.69
C ILE A 86 7.27 -1.52 2.15
N PRO A 87 7.98 -1.28 1.03
CA PRO A 87 7.96 0.01 0.35
C PRO A 87 6.61 0.24 -0.36
N TRP A 88 6.25 1.50 -0.64
CA TRP A 88 5.00 1.81 -1.34
C TRP A 88 4.89 1.16 -2.73
N SER A 89 6.02 1.05 -3.45
CA SER A 89 6.09 0.40 -4.75
C SER A 89 5.66 -1.07 -4.75
N GLU A 90 5.73 -1.75 -3.60
CA GLU A 90 5.30 -3.16 -3.45
C GLU A 90 3.98 -3.30 -2.69
N MET A 91 3.39 -2.19 -2.23
CA MET A 91 2.31 -2.21 -1.24
C MET A 91 1.06 -2.96 -1.72
N ILE A 92 0.65 -2.75 -2.98
CA ILE A 92 -0.54 -3.38 -3.53
C ILE A 92 -0.39 -4.91 -3.57
N GLU A 93 0.74 -5.41 -4.07
CA GLU A 93 1.02 -6.84 -4.08
C GLU A 93 1.13 -7.40 -2.65
N ALA A 94 1.75 -6.66 -1.74
CA ALA A 94 1.93 -7.09 -0.37
C ALA A 94 0.63 -7.11 0.44
N VAL A 95 -0.35 -6.27 0.11
CA VAL A 95 -1.70 -6.33 0.69
C VAL A 95 -2.40 -7.64 0.29
N GLU A 96 -2.24 -8.08 -0.95
CA GLU A 96 -2.85 -9.33 -1.43
C GLU A 96 -2.12 -10.58 -0.93
N THR A 97 -0.79 -10.54 -0.91
CA THR A 97 0.05 -11.74 -0.70
C THR A 97 0.64 -11.84 0.69
N GLY A 98 0.78 -10.72 1.40
CA GLY A 98 1.55 -10.61 2.63
C GLY A 98 3.07 -10.60 2.44
N LEU A 99 3.56 -10.60 1.20
CA LEU A 99 4.96 -10.78 0.86
C LEU A 99 5.55 -9.54 0.18
N CYS A 100 6.85 -9.30 0.40
CA CYS A 100 7.63 -8.35 -0.38
C CYS A 100 8.21 -9.01 -1.64
N GLY A 101 8.64 -8.18 -2.59
CA GLY A 101 9.25 -8.55 -3.88
C GLY A 101 10.67 -9.10 -3.79
N TYR A 102 11.22 -9.27 -2.59
CA TYR A 102 12.55 -9.85 -2.41
C TYR A 102 12.61 -11.32 -2.85
N ILE A 103 13.72 -11.69 -3.51
CA ILE A 103 13.96 -13.05 -4.03
C ILE A 103 13.79 -14.13 -2.95
N VAL A 104 14.21 -13.84 -1.72
CA VAL A 104 14.03 -14.75 -0.58
C VAL A 104 12.56 -15.06 -0.36
N CYS A 105 11.65 -14.11 -0.55
CA CYS A 105 10.21 -14.26 -0.36
C CYS A 105 9.52 -14.93 -1.55
N ILE A 106 9.88 -14.57 -2.79
CA ILE A 106 9.28 -15.11 -4.02
C ILE A 106 9.64 -16.59 -4.26
N SER A 107 10.84 -17.01 -3.86
CA SER A 107 11.32 -18.37 -4.15
C SER A 107 10.50 -19.49 -3.49
N PHE A 108 9.74 -19.24 -2.41
CA PHE A 108 8.81 -20.24 -1.87
C PHE A 108 7.40 -20.14 -2.45
N SER A 109 6.92 -18.96 -2.88
CA SER A 109 5.56 -18.83 -3.44
C SER A 109 5.40 -19.69 -4.70
N MET A 110 6.48 -19.85 -5.48
CA MET A 110 6.52 -20.73 -6.65
C MET A 110 6.46 -22.23 -6.33
N THR A 111 6.73 -22.65 -5.08
CA THR A 111 6.73 -24.08 -4.70
C THR A 111 5.37 -24.60 -4.23
N SER A 112 4.41 -23.72 -3.92
CA SER A 112 3.09 -24.07 -3.37
C SER A 112 1.97 -24.20 -4.41
N ASN A 113 2.25 -24.03 -5.71
CA ASN A 113 1.24 -24.19 -6.76
C ASN A 113 0.95 -25.68 -7.08
N LYS A 114 0.30 -26.38 -6.14
CA LYS A 114 -0.53 -27.53 -6.47
C LYS A 114 -2.00 -27.12 -6.35
N VAL A 115 -2.63 -27.06 -7.52
CA VAL A 115 -4.08 -27.06 -7.79
C VAL A 115 -4.81 -25.71 -7.65
N GLY A 116 -5.17 -25.13 -8.80
CA GLY A 116 -6.41 -24.36 -8.93
C GLY A 116 -6.28 -22.91 -9.39
N LYS A 117 -6.32 -22.70 -10.71
CA LYS A 117 -6.87 -21.52 -11.42
C LYS A 117 -6.51 -20.13 -10.89
N ARG A 118 -5.47 -19.52 -11.47
CA ARG A 118 -5.55 -18.26 -12.24
C ARG A 118 -4.19 -17.97 -12.89
N LYS A 119 -4.20 -17.67 -14.19
CA LYS A 119 -3.00 -17.33 -14.97
C LYS A 119 -2.60 -15.91 -14.62
N TYR A 120 -1.52 -15.72 -13.88
CA TYR A 120 -0.85 -14.42 -13.84
C TYR A 120 0.13 -14.36 -15.01
N TYR A 121 -0.11 -13.40 -15.90
CA TYR A 121 0.72 -13.10 -17.05
C TYR A 121 1.74 -12.05 -16.60
N TRP A 122 2.98 -12.46 -16.34
CA TRP A 122 4.10 -11.53 -16.27
C TRP A 122 5.23 -12.07 -17.13
N SER A 123 5.20 -11.64 -18.39
CA SER A 123 6.33 -11.70 -19.28
C SER A 123 7.41 -10.74 -18.78
N LYS A 124 8.55 -11.31 -18.40
CA LYS A 124 9.93 -10.80 -18.46
C LYS A 124 10.20 -9.33 -18.05
N SER A 125 11.17 -9.23 -17.14
CA SER A 125 12.19 -8.17 -17.03
C SER A 125 11.87 -6.98 -16.14
N TYR A 126 12.15 -7.12 -14.84
CA TYR A 126 12.75 -6.03 -14.07
C TYR A 126 14.01 -6.55 -13.35
N PHE A 127 15.07 -6.70 -14.14
CA PHE A 127 16.43 -6.59 -13.65
C PHE A 127 16.69 -5.08 -13.48
N TYR A 128 16.56 -4.56 -12.27
CA TYR A 128 17.16 -3.28 -11.90
C TYR A 128 18.10 -3.52 -10.72
N PHE A 129 19.32 -3.93 -11.05
CA PHE A 129 20.49 -3.54 -10.28
C PHE A 129 21.39 -2.77 -11.23
N LYS A 130 21.28 -1.44 -11.17
CA LYS A 130 22.23 -0.52 -11.80
C LYS A 130 22.83 0.35 -10.68
N ASN A 131 24.05 -0.04 -10.29
CA ASN A 131 25.20 0.74 -9.84
C ASN A 131 25.01 1.84 -8.78
N HIS A 132 25.71 1.69 -7.65
CA HIS A 132 26.96 2.42 -7.43
C HIS A 132 27.92 1.64 -6.53
#